data_AF-A0A9D8GY12-F1
#
_entry.id   AF-A0A9D8GY12-F1
#
_cell.length_a   1.000
_cell.length_b   1.000
_cell.length_c   1.000
_cell.angle_alpha   90.00
_cell.angle_beta   90.00
_cell.angle_gamma   90.00
#
_symmetry.space_group_name_H-M   'P 1'
#
loop_
_entity.id
_entity.type
_entity.pdbx_description
1 polymer ?
#
loop_
_entity_poly.entity_id
_entity_poly.type
_entity_poly.pdbx_seq_one_letter_code
_entity_poly.pdbx_strand_id
1 'polypeptide(L)'
;MIWRLGTLLVAGLVALPLFGLAASLLTPQGELWRHLADTQLAAIFVNTLVLLLGVGVGTTLIGTGTAWLVTSCRFPGSGWLQWALLLPLVL
;
A
#
# COMPACT_ATOMS: atom_id res chain seq x y z
N MET A 1 16.89 28.77 6.22
CA MET A 1 17.06 27.97 7.46
C MET A 1 15.72 27.58 8.09
N ILE A 2 14.78 28.53 8.28
CA ILE A 2 13.47 28.31 8.93
C ILE A 2 12.63 27.19 8.30
N TRP A 3 12.64 27.08 6.96
CA TRP A 3 11.89 26.06 6.22
C TRP A 3 12.39 24.64 6.49
N ARG A 4 13.72 24.47 6.67
CA ARG A 4 14.32 23.16 7.01
C ARG A 4 13.95 22.71 8.42
N LEU A 5 13.88 23.64 9.37
CA LEU A 5 13.41 23.33 10.73
C LEU A 5 11.93 22.91 10.72
N GLY A 6 11.09 23.61 9.95
CA GLY A 6 9.68 23.26 9.80
C GLY A 6 9.48 21.85 9.24
N THR A 7 10.21 21.48 8.18
CA THR A 7 10.12 20.13 7.60
C THR A 7 10.62 19.05 8.53
N LEU A 8 11.70 19.30 9.28
CA LEU A 8 12.23 18.33 10.26
C LEU A 8 11.27 18.11 11.42
N LEU A 9 10.59 19.15 11.88
CA LEU A 9 9.63 19.07 12.97
C LEU A 9 8.40 18.23 12.54
N VAL A 10 7.87 18.49 11.34
CA VAL A 10 6.76 17.70 10.77
C VAL A 10 7.17 16.25 10.53
N ALA A 11 8.36 16.02 9.97
CA ALA A 11 8.88 14.66 9.77
C ALA A 11 9.04 13.91 11.11
N GLY A 12 9.54 14.59 12.14
CA GLY A 12 9.62 14.04 13.49
C GLY A 12 8.24 13.70 14.06
N LEU A 13 7.26 14.58 13.90
CA LEU A 13 5.89 14.37 14.38
C LEU A 13 5.22 13.16 13.72
N VAL A 14 5.42 12.99 12.41
CA VAL A 14 4.90 11.83 11.66
C VAL A 14 5.65 10.54 12.01
N ALA A 15 6.93 10.64 12.38
CA ALA A 15 7.74 9.50 12.78
C ALA A 15 7.53 9.07 14.26
N LEU A 16 6.84 9.87 15.10
CA LEU A 16 6.53 9.50 16.49
C LEU A 16 6.03 8.07 16.69
N PRO A 17 5.03 7.55 15.93
CA PRO A 17 4.55 6.18 16.09
C PRO A 17 5.63 5.13 15.77
N LEU A 18 6.55 5.43 14.85
CA LEU A 18 7.68 4.54 14.53
C LEU A 18 8.67 4.47 15.70
N PHE A 19 8.88 5.57 16.42
CA PHE A 19 9.69 5.56 17.64
C PHE A 19 9.03 4.74 18.75
N GLY A 20 7.69 4.80 18.89
CA GLY A 20 6.94 3.94 19.80
C GLY A 20 7.08 2.46 19.44
N LEU A 21 7.07 2.13 18.14
CA LEU A 21 7.31 0.79 17.64
C LEU A 21 8.77 0.33 17.82
N ALA A 22 9.73 1.24 17.69
CA ALA A 22 11.14 0.94 17.98
C ALA A 22 11.36 0.71 19.49
N ALA A 23 10.70 1.50 20.35
CA ALA A 23 10.75 1.33 21.80
C ALA A 23 10.18 -0.02 22.25
N SER A 24 9.16 -0.54 21.56
CA SER A 24 8.60 -1.85 21.87
C SER A 24 9.56 -3.01 21.58
N LEU A 25 10.60 -2.82 20.76
CA LEU A 25 11.66 -3.82 20.55
C LEU A 25 12.56 -4.00 21.77
N LEU A 26 12.64 -3.01 22.68
CA LEU A 26 13.46 -3.09 23.89
C LEU A 26 12.75 -3.79 25.06
N THR A 27 11.44 -4.02 24.97
CA THR A 27 10.69 -4.77 25.99
C THR A 27 10.64 -6.25 25.64
N PRO A 28 11.06 -7.17 26.54
CA PRO A 28 11.10 -8.60 26.22
C PRO A 28 9.68 -9.19 26.19
N GLN A 29 9.11 -9.35 24.99
CA GLN A 29 7.79 -9.97 24.78
C GLN A 29 7.90 -11.41 24.23
N GLY A 30 8.86 -12.20 24.74
CA GLY A 30 9.22 -13.51 24.17
C GLY A 30 8.07 -14.50 23.97
N GLU A 31 7.08 -14.51 24.88
CA GLU A 31 5.88 -15.37 24.79
C GLU A 31 4.99 -14.99 23.58
N LEU A 32 4.82 -13.68 23.33
CA LEU A 32 3.99 -13.14 22.24
C LEU A 32 4.62 -13.41 20.87
N TRP A 33 5.94 -13.19 20.77
CA TRP A 33 6.71 -13.49 19.55
C TRP A 33 6.69 -14.98 19.22
N ARG A 34 6.81 -15.85 20.23
CA ARG A 34 6.77 -17.30 20.05
C ARG A 34 5.39 -17.78 19.60
N HIS A 35 4.31 -17.24 20.17
CA HIS A 35 2.93 -17.57 19.77
C HIS A 35 2.59 -17.09 18.35
N LEU A 36 3.05 -15.88 17.98
CA LEU A 36 2.91 -15.33 16.62
C LEU A 36 3.70 -16.13 15.57
N ALA A 37 4.93 -16.54 15.91
CA ALA A 37 5.78 -17.35 15.05
C ALA A 37 5.19 -18.74 14.78
N ASP A 38 4.59 -19.36 15.79
CA ASP A 38 4.12 -20.75 15.71
C ASP A 38 2.77 -20.89 14.96
N THR A 39 1.93 -19.86 14.95
CA THR A 39 0.54 -20.01 14.45
C THR A 39 0.12 -19.12 13.29
N GLN A 40 0.70 -17.94 13.12
CA GLN A 40 0.15 -16.98 12.14
C GLN A 40 1.17 -16.31 11.21
N LEU A 41 2.46 -16.29 11.56
CA LEU A 41 3.43 -15.54 10.76
C LEU A 41 3.55 -16.08 9.32
N ALA A 42 3.65 -17.40 9.17
CA ALA A 42 3.72 -18.03 7.86
C ALA A 42 2.40 -17.88 7.07
N ALA A 43 1.26 -18.04 7.74
CA ALA A 43 -0.06 -17.93 7.12
C ALA A 43 -0.34 -16.50 6.63
N ILE A 44 -0.04 -15.48 7.45
CA ILE A 44 -0.17 -14.07 7.07
C ILE A 44 0.76 -13.75 5.90
N PHE A 45 2.02 -14.18 5.97
CA PHE A 45 2.99 -13.92 4.91
C PHE A 45 2.56 -14.51 3.57
N VAL A 46 2.14 -15.79 3.55
CA VAL A 46 1.67 -16.46 2.34
C VAL A 46 0.40 -15.81 1.82
N ASN A 47 -0.57 -15.51 2.69
CA ASN A 47 -1.83 -14.91 2.27
C ASN A 47 -1.62 -13.51 1.66
N THR A 48 -0.79 -12.67 2.28
CA THR A 48 -0.44 -11.35 1.73
C THR A 48 0.30 -11.47 0.40
N LEU A 49 1.19 -12.46 0.25
CA LEU A 49 1.93 -12.67 -0.99
C LEU A 49 1.01 -13.15 -2.11
N VAL A 50 0.08 -14.07 -1.82
CA VAL A 50 -0.95 -14.52 -2.77
C VAL A 50 -1.86 -13.37 -3.16
N LEU A 51 -2.31 -12.55 -2.20
CA LEU A 51 -3.14 -11.38 -2.49
C LEU A 51 -2.38 -10.34 -3.32
N LEU A 52 -1.13 -10.04 -3.00
CA LEU A 52 -0.28 -9.12 -3.77
C LEU A 52 -0.10 -9.58 -5.21
N LEU A 53 0.20 -10.86 -5.42
CA LEU A 53 0.35 -11.42 -6.76
C LEU A 53 -0.98 -11.46 -7.51
N GLY A 54 -2.05 -11.92 -6.87
CA GLY A 54 -3.38 -12.00 -7.49
C GLY A 54 -3.92 -10.63 -7.89
N VAL A 55 -3.86 -9.65 -6.98
CA VAL A 55 -4.28 -8.28 -7.25
C VAL A 55 -3.31 -7.60 -8.22
N GLY A 56 -2.00 -7.76 -8.05
CA GLY A 56 -1.00 -7.17 -8.94
C GLY A 56 -1.16 -7.64 -10.39
N VAL A 57 -1.32 -8.94 -10.62
CA VAL A 57 -1.57 -9.49 -11.96
C VAL A 57 -2.94 -9.06 -12.48
N GLY A 58 -3.99 -9.16 -11.67
CA GLY A 58 -5.34 -8.78 -12.07
C GLY A 58 -5.45 -7.30 -12.46
N THR A 59 -4.89 -6.40 -11.65
CA THR A 59 -4.88 -4.96 -11.91
C THR A 59 -4.00 -4.60 -13.09
N THR A 60 -2.86 -5.27 -13.30
CA THR A 60 -2.01 -5.03 -14.47
C THR A 60 -2.74 -5.46 -15.75
N LEU A 61 -3.34 -6.66 -15.77
CA LEU A 61 -4.07 -7.14 -16.95
C LEU A 61 -5.28 -6.27 -17.27
N ILE A 62 -6.12 -5.96 -16.27
CA ILE A 62 -7.33 -5.16 -16.46
C ILE A 62 -6.97 -3.70 -16.72
N GLY A 63 -6.05 -3.13 -15.96
CA GLY A 63 -5.62 -1.73 -16.08
C GLY A 63 -4.89 -1.45 -17.39
N THR A 64 -3.90 -2.26 -17.76
CA THR A 64 -3.21 -2.11 -19.05
C THR A 64 -4.13 -2.44 -20.22
N GLY A 65 -5.00 -3.46 -20.10
CA GLY A 65 -5.97 -3.80 -21.14
C GLY A 65 -6.99 -2.69 -21.40
N THR A 66 -7.55 -2.09 -20.34
CA THR A 66 -8.47 -0.95 -20.46
C THR A 66 -7.77 0.30 -20.98
N ALA A 67 -6.54 0.59 -20.54
CA ALA A 67 -5.73 1.68 -21.06
C ALA A 67 -5.41 1.51 -22.56
N TRP A 68 -5.09 0.29 -22.99
CA TRP A 68 -4.82 -0.02 -24.39
C TRP A 68 -6.07 0.13 -25.27
N LEU A 69 -7.23 -0.33 -24.79
CA LEU A 69 -8.50 -0.20 -25.51
C LEU A 69 -8.92 1.27 -25.67
N VAL A 70 -8.76 2.11 -24.64
CA VAL A 70 -9.12 3.54 -24.71
C VAL A 70 -8.21 4.32 -25.66
N THR A 71 -6.94 3.94 -25.77
CA THR A 71 -5.95 4.63 -26.61
C THR A 71 -5.96 4.14 -28.06
N SER A 72 -6.09 2.82 -28.27
CA SER A 72 -5.99 2.20 -29.60
C SER A 72 -7.33 2.10 -30.32
N CYS A 73 -8.45 2.06 -29.59
CA CYS A 73 -9.78 1.99 -30.20
C CYS A 73 -10.64 3.19 -29.80
N ARG A 74 -11.04 4.00 -30.79
CA ARG A 74 -12.03 5.08 -30.58
C ARG A 74 -13.44 4.51 -30.48
N PHE A 75 -13.78 3.96 -29.31
CA PHE A 75 -15.15 3.56 -28.98
C PHE A 75 -15.96 4.75 -28.43
N PRO A 76 -17.27 4.83 -28.72
CA PRO A 76 -18.14 5.95 -28.30
C PRO A 76 -18.32 6.11 -26.78
N GLY A 77 -17.79 5.18 -25.95
CA GLY A 77 -17.83 5.24 -24.48
C GLY A 77 -16.49 5.55 -23.79
N SER A 78 -15.42 5.89 -24.54
CA SER A 78 -14.07 6.08 -23.99
C SER A 78 -13.97 7.22 -22.97
N GLY A 79 -14.78 8.28 -23.13
CA GLY A 79 -14.79 9.42 -22.21
C GLY A 79 -15.29 9.07 -20.80
N TRP A 80 -16.24 8.14 -20.69
CA TRP A 80 -16.74 7.68 -19.38
C TRP A 80 -15.68 6.83 -18.66
N LEU A 81 -14.94 6.00 -19.38
CA LEU A 81 -13.85 5.18 -18.81
C LEU A 81 -12.65 6.02 -18.37
N GLN A 82 -12.31 7.09 -19.12
CA GLN A 82 -11.28 8.05 -18.71
C GLN A 82 -11.65 8.77 -17.40
N TRP A 83 -12.91 9.18 -17.25
CA TRP A 83 -13.39 9.79 -16.01
C TRP A 83 -13.41 8.80 -14.85
N ALA A 84 -13.88 7.58 -15.09
CA ALA A 84 -13.94 6.52 -14.07
C ALA A 84 -12.54 6.11 -13.56
N LEU A 85 -11.50 6.18 -14.39
CA LEU A 85 -10.10 5.90 -13.99
C LEU A 85 -9.49 6.98 -13.07
N LEU A 86 -9.97 8.23 -13.14
CA LEU A 86 -9.49 9.33 -12.28
C LEU A 86 -10.22 9.40 -10.93
N LEU A 87 -11.47 8.93 -10.90
CA LEU A 87 -12.33 8.90 -9.72
C LEU A 87 -11.72 8.21 -8.49
N PRO A 88 -11.07 7.02 -8.58
CA PRO A 88 -10.46 6.36 -7.42
C PRO A 88 -9.22 7.09 -6.86
N LEU A 89 -8.65 8.06 -7.56
CA LEU A 89 -7.53 8.86 -7.03
C LEU A 89 -8.00 10.00 -6.13
N VAL A 90 -9.27 10.39 -6.26
CA VAL A 90 -9.90 11.50 -5.52
C VAL A 90 -10.64 11.03 -4.26
N LEU A 91 -10.93 9.73 -4.18
CA LEU A 91 -11.71 9.09 -3.12
C LEU A 91 -10.78 8.46 -2.07
#